data_AF-A0A7J2L9I6-F1
#
_entry.id   AF-A0A7J2L9I6-F1
#
_cell.length_a   1.000
_cell.length_b   1.000
_cell.length_c   1.000
_cell.angle_alpha   90.00
_cell.angle_beta   90.00
_cell.angle_gamma   90.00
#
_symmetry.space_group_name_H-M   'P 1'
#
loop_
_entity.id
_entity.type
_entity.pdbx_description
1 polymer ?
#
loop_
_entity_poly.entity_id
_entity_poly.type
_entity_poly.pdbx_seq_one_letter_code
_entity_poly.pdbx_strand_id
1 'polypeptide(L)' 'MLKVKVRGIFSTALTKILYDNGIHIAEPSRVIAKRLNLECEWSFANTLIIDRADRHGVN' A
#
# COMPACT_ATOMS: atom_id res chain seq x y z
N MET A 1 -0.34 -10.26 13.77
CA MET A 1 -1.10 -9.95 12.55
C MET A 1 -0.14 -9.34 11.54
N LEU A 2 -0.16 -9.78 10.29
CA LEU A 2 0.76 -9.27 9.26
C LEU A 2 0.39 -7.83 8.88
N LYS A 3 1.36 -6.91 9.01
CA LYS A 3 1.25 -5.51 8.59
C LYS A 3 2.21 -5.23 7.44
N VAL A 4 1.72 -4.61 6.38
CA VAL A 4 2.52 -4.35 5.17
C VAL A 4 2.56 -2.87 4.83
N LYS A 5 3.73 -2.41 4.39
CA LYS A 5 3.92 -1.08 3.80
C LYS A 5 4.06 -1.25 2.30
N VAL A 6 3.33 -0.45 1.51
CA VAL A 6 3.37 -0.53 0.05
C VAL A 6 3.98 0.76 -0.53
N ARG A 7 4.91 0.63 -1.47
CA ARG A 7 5.55 1.75 -2.19
C ARG A 7 5.67 1.44 -3.69
N GLY A 8 5.78 2.52 -4.48
CA GLY A 8 5.91 2.47 -5.93
C GLY A 8 4.71 3.06 -6.69
N ILE A 9 4.71 2.91 -8.01
CA ILE A 9 3.78 3.57 -8.93
C ILE A 9 2.37 2.98 -8.90
N PHE A 10 2.25 1.67 -8.62
CA PHE A 10 0.99 0.95 -8.49
C PHE A 10 0.56 0.79 -7.03
N SER A 11 1.23 1.50 -6.12
CA SER A 11 0.97 1.44 -4.68
C SER A 11 -0.50 1.57 -4.29
N THR A 12 -1.29 2.44 -4.95
CA THR A 12 -2.73 2.57 -4.65
C THR A 12 -3.48 1.25 -4.94
N ALA A 13 -3.24 0.64 -6.10
CA ALA A 13 -3.93 -0.58 -6.51
C ALA A 13 -3.51 -1.77 -5.64
N LEU A 14 -2.20 -1.92 -5.39
CA LEU A 14 -1.67 -2.96 -4.52
C LEU A 14 -2.19 -2.82 -3.08
N THR A 15 -2.22 -1.59 -2.53
CA THR A 15 -2.80 -1.36 -1.21
C THR A 15 -4.26 -1.78 -1.16
N LYS A 16 -5.07 -1.46 -2.18
CA LYS A 16 -6.49 -1.85 -2.22
C LYS A 16 -6.66 -3.37 -2.21
N ILE A 17 -5.93 -4.09 -3.06
CA ILE A 17 -5.99 -5.55 -3.13
C ILE A 17 -5.65 -6.16 -1.76
N LEU A 18 -4.56 -5.72 -1.14
CA LEU A 18 -4.14 -6.25 0.15
C LEU A 18 -5.16 -5.94 1.26
N TYR A 19 -5.64 -4.69 1.31
CA TYR A 19 -6.63 -4.25 2.29
C TYR A 19 -7.96 -5.01 2.17
N ASP A 20 -8.45 -5.20 0.95
CA ASP A 20 -9.70 -5.94 0.69
C ASP A 20 -9.60 -7.41 1.10
N ASN A 21 -8.38 -7.97 1.10
CA ASN A 21 -8.11 -9.32 1.57
C ASN A 21 -7.77 -9.39 3.07
N GLY A 22 -8.06 -8.33 3.84
CA GLY A 22 -7.91 -8.29 5.28
C GLY A 22 -6.47 -8.10 5.77
N ILE A 23 -5.53 -7.74 4.88
CA ILE A 23 -4.15 -7.44 5.28
C ILE A 23 -4.09 -6.01 5.81
N HIS A 24 -3.49 -5.85 6.99
CA HIS A 24 -3.36 -4.55 7.63
C HIS A 24 -2.30 -3.69 6.93
N ILE A 25 -2.66 -2.44 6.62
CA ILE A 25 -1.79 -1.50 5.91
C ILE A 25 -1.09 -0.60 6.92
N ALA A 26 0.23 -0.72 6.98
CA ALA A 26 1.07 0.14 7.80
C ALA A 26 1.59 1.34 7.00
N GLU A 27 1.59 2.51 7.63
CA GLU A 27 2.14 3.76 7.09
C GLU A 27 1.67 4.07 5.65
N PRO A 28 0.34 4.07 5.40
CA PRO A 28 -0.18 4.51 4.11
C PRO A 28 0.24 5.95 3.85
N SER A 29 0.58 6.27 2.60
CA SER A 29 0.79 7.68 2.24
C SER A 29 -0.51 8.45 2.40
N ARG A 30 -0.44 9.76 2.69
CA ARG A 30 -1.65 10.60 2.84
C ARG A 30 -2.58 10.53 1.63
N VAL A 31 -2.00 10.36 0.43
CA VAL A 31 -2.76 10.20 -0.81
C VAL A 31 -3.52 8.87 -0.84
N ILE A 32 -2.85 7.76 -0.50
CA ILE A 32 -3.47 6.43 -0.48
C ILE A 32 -4.52 6.34 0.62
N ALA A 33 -4.21 6.85 1.82
CA ALA A 33 -5.16 6.88 2.94
C ALA A 33 -6.44 7.63 2.57
N LYS A 34 -6.32 8.80 1.92
CA LYS A 34 -7.47 9.55 1.42
C LYS A 34 -8.26 8.80 0.34
N ARG A 35 -7.57 8.18 -0.64
CA ARG A 35 -8.21 7.46 -1.75
C ARG A 35 -8.99 6.22 -1.28
N LEU A 36 -8.46 5.53 -0.29
CA LEU A 36 -8.98 4.25 0.19
C LEU A 36 -9.75 4.37 1.51
N ASN A 37 -9.94 5.60 2.01
CA ASN A 37 -10.53 5.91 3.31
C ASN A 37 -9.92 5.08 4.46
N LEU A 38 -8.59 4.98 4.46
CA LEU A 38 -7.83 4.28 5.51
C LEU A 38 -7.47 5.23 6.63
N GLU A 39 -7.47 4.72 7.85
CA GLU A 39 -6.90 5.44 8.99
C GLU A 39 -5.39 5.52 8.83
N CYS A 40 -4.84 6.72 9.05
CA CYS A 40 -3.39 6.93 9.10
C CYS A 40 -2.86 6.48 10.46
N GLU A 41 -2.77 5.18 10.67
CA GLU A 41 -2.08 4.63 11.83
C GLU A 41 -0.57 4.62 11.57
N TRP A 42 0.18 5.31 12.44
CA TRP A 42 1.62 5.12 12.53
C TRP A 42 1.91 3.79 13.22
N SER A 43 2.17 2.76 12.42
CA SER A 43 2.55 1.44 12.90
C SER A 43 3.77 0.90 12.15
N PHE A 44 4.60 0.10 12.82
CA PHE A 44 5.73 -0.55 12.17
C PHE A 44 5.24 -1.69 11.28
N ALA A 45 5.62 -1.65 10.00
CA ALA A 45 5.35 -2.71 9.06
C ALA A 45 6.24 -3.94 9.34
N ASN A 46 5.67 -5.14 9.20
CA ASN A 46 6.45 -6.38 9.21
C ASN A 46 7.18 -6.60 7.89
N THR A 47 6.62 -6.09 6.79
CA THR A 47 7.16 -6.28 5.44
C THR A 47 6.91 -5.06 4.58
N LEU A 48 7.89 -4.73 3.74
CA LEU A 48 7.81 -3.69 2.72
C LEU A 48 7.61 -4.34 1.35
N ILE A 49 6.52 -3.99 0.67
CA ILE A 49 6.22 -4.36 -0.70
C ILE A 49 6.52 -3.15 -1.58
N ILE A 50 7.42 -3.34 -2.55
CA ILE A 50 7.76 -2.31 -3.53
C ILE A 50 7.40 -2.86 -4.90
N ASP A 51 6.54 -2.16 -5.63
CA ASP A 51 6.31 -2.49 -7.04
C ASP A 51 7.55 -2.17 -7.89
N ARG A 52 7.61 -2.78 -9.07
CA ARG A 52 8.70 -2.49 -10.00
C ARG A 52 8.51 -1.09 -10.57
N ALA A 53 9.63 -0.38 -10.75
CA ALA A 53 9.62 0.98 -11.27
C ALA A 53 9.27 1.07 -12.77
N ASP A 54 9.22 -0.06 -13.48
CA ASP A 54 8.77 -0.10 -14.86
C ASP A 54 7.23 -0.17 -14.92
N ARG A 55 6.63 0.65 -15.79
CA ARG A 55 5.18 0.63 -16.03
C ARG A 55 4.73 -0.60 -16.84
N HIS A 56 5.52 -1.67 -16.85
CA HIS A 56 5.36 -2.82 -17.76
C HIS A 56 5.16 -2.41 -19.23
N GLY A 57 5.87 -1.36 -19.67
CA GLY A 57 5.76 -0.84 -21.04
C GLY A 57 4.51 0.00 -21.34
N VAL A 58 3.67 0.29 -20.34
CA VAL A 58 2.51 1.19 -20.50
C VAL A 58 2.96 2.64 -20.34
N ASN A 59 2.88 3.43 -21.41
CA ASN A 59 3.24 4.84 -21.41
C ASN A 59 2.05 5.77 -21.20
#